data_AF-A0A7Y7CMA1-F1
#
_entry.id   AF-A0A7Y7CMA1-F1
#
_cell.length_a   1.000
_cell.length_b   1.000
_cell.length_c   1.000
_cell.angle_alpha   90.00
_cell.angle_beta   90.00
_cell.angle_gamma   90.00
#
_symmetry.space_group_name_H-M   'P 1'
#
loop_
_entity.id
_entity.type
_entity.pdbx_description
1 polymer ?
#
loop_
_entity_poly.entity_id
_entity_poly.type
_entity_poly.pdbx_seq_one_letter_code
_entity_poly.pdbx_strand_id
1 'polypeptide(L)'
;MLKKVMIGALIWGLFVSPGYAKDPEEKLAETQQAVAYYLENFSSVRDDATLSKAYSNIERTWQDFVQLMGIGHESAPVLSVIRARAASAAKSKRLAVKAWHDALQVNVGLPPERTIEMNIEAANAAAGVKDFAAARQFFAAARAFMFVRGEGADNSRLFLRIQELNIIGESLSWRELNDALTDLRTYSETFPMWTLPRLEAVLAETELRLKFQPEEKEKRLELSTLQAEIALIVDGLADQLPPGYIARVREINYALADNYGL
;
A
#
# COMPACT_ATOMS: atom_id res chain seq x y z
N MET A 1 7.08 -35.88 -4.89
CA MET A 1 8.01 -35.51 -3.77
C MET A 1 9.42 -35.15 -4.22
N LEU A 2 9.93 -35.63 -5.36
CA LEU A 2 11.28 -35.30 -5.86
C LEU A 2 11.53 -33.84 -6.27
N LYS A 3 10.50 -33.08 -6.69
CA LYS A 3 10.65 -31.65 -7.05
C LYS A 3 10.92 -30.71 -5.86
N LYS A 4 10.49 -31.06 -4.63
CA LYS A 4 10.74 -30.23 -3.44
C LYS A 4 12.16 -30.42 -2.87
N VAL A 5 12.78 -31.56 -3.16
CA VAL A 5 14.15 -31.86 -2.69
C VAL A 5 15.20 -31.16 -3.58
N MET A 6 14.94 -30.99 -4.88
CA MET A 6 15.87 -30.26 -5.76
C MET A 6 15.95 -28.75 -5.45
N ILE A 7 14.87 -28.12 -5.00
CA ILE A 7 14.90 -26.69 -4.63
C ILE A 7 15.72 -26.49 -3.35
N GLY A 8 15.65 -27.40 -2.39
CA GLY A 8 16.46 -27.35 -1.16
C GLY A 8 17.95 -27.62 -1.40
N ALA A 9 18.28 -28.52 -2.32
CA ALA A 9 19.66 -28.88 -2.64
C ALA A 9 20.41 -27.79 -3.44
N LEU A 10 19.72 -27.08 -4.34
CA LEU A 10 20.30 -25.95 -5.07
C LEU A 10 20.58 -24.73 -4.17
N ILE A 11 19.80 -24.54 -3.10
CA ILE A 11 20.02 -23.46 -2.13
C ILE A 11 21.20 -23.76 -1.20
N TRP A 12 21.51 -25.03 -0.94
CA TRP A 12 22.64 -25.43 -0.07
C TRP A 12 23.97 -25.60 -0.82
N GLY A 13 23.93 -26.01 -2.09
CA GLY A 13 25.14 -26.22 -2.91
C GLY A 13 25.90 -24.93 -3.28
N LEU A 14 25.30 -23.75 -3.09
CA LEU A 14 25.93 -22.46 -3.36
C LEU A 14 26.63 -21.82 -2.15
N PHE A 15 26.58 -22.43 -0.95
CA PHE A 15 26.97 -21.72 0.29
C PHE A 15 27.96 -22.42 1.22
N VAL A 16 28.63 -23.49 0.81
CA VAL A 16 29.72 -24.06 1.63
C VAL A 16 30.93 -24.42 0.78
N SER A 17 31.76 -23.41 0.48
CA SER A 17 33.18 -23.64 0.21
C SER A 17 34.01 -23.02 1.34
N PRO A 18 35.02 -23.73 1.85
CA PRO A 18 35.83 -23.28 2.96
C PRO A 18 36.79 -22.15 2.53
N GLY A 19 36.68 -21.00 3.19
CA GLY A 19 37.83 -20.22 3.64
C GLY A 19 38.87 -19.69 2.64
N TYR A 20 38.54 -19.49 1.35
CA TYR A 20 39.34 -18.62 0.47
C TYR A 20 38.59 -17.31 0.26
N ALA A 21 39.31 -16.18 0.37
CA ALA A 21 38.79 -14.89 -0.09
C ALA A 21 38.51 -15.03 -1.59
N LYS A 22 37.22 -15.05 -1.98
CA LYS A 22 36.81 -15.17 -3.38
C LYS A 22 37.43 -14.05 -4.21
N ASP A 23 37.86 -14.38 -5.43
CA ASP A 23 38.32 -13.39 -6.40
C ASP A 23 37.18 -12.39 -6.68
N PRO A 24 37.46 -11.07 -6.75
CA PRO A 24 36.49 -10.07 -7.22
C PRO A 24 35.69 -10.48 -8.46
N GLU A 25 36.30 -11.19 -9.43
CA GLU A 25 35.61 -11.65 -10.64
C GLU A 25 34.56 -12.75 -10.35
N GLU A 26 34.90 -13.71 -9.49
CA GLU A 26 33.98 -14.77 -9.06
C GLU A 26 32.79 -14.18 -8.28
N LYS A 27 33.06 -13.23 -7.38
CA LYS A 27 32.01 -12.55 -6.60
C LYS A 27 31.06 -11.76 -7.50
N LEU A 28 31.57 -11.12 -8.55
CA LEU A 28 30.76 -10.42 -9.54
C LEU A 28 29.85 -11.39 -10.32
N ALA A 29 30.39 -12.51 -10.81
CA ALA A 29 29.63 -13.51 -11.55
C ALA A 29 28.50 -14.13 -10.70
N GLU A 30 28.79 -14.49 -9.45
CA GLU A 30 27.78 -14.99 -8.50
C GLU A 30 26.69 -13.95 -8.24
N THR A 31 27.07 -12.68 -8.08
CA THR A 31 26.12 -11.58 -7.87
C THR A 31 25.22 -11.41 -9.09
N GLN A 32 25.78 -11.43 -10.30
CA GLN A 32 25.00 -11.34 -11.54
C GLN A 32 24.01 -12.51 -11.68
N GLN A 33 24.45 -13.73 -11.37
CA GLN A 33 23.57 -14.90 -11.40
C GLN A 33 22.43 -14.80 -10.37
N ALA A 34 22.74 -14.35 -9.16
CA ALA A 34 21.73 -14.14 -8.11
C ALA A 34 20.74 -13.04 -8.49
N VAL A 35 21.20 -11.93 -9.08
CA VAL A 35 20.34 -10.86 -9.60
C VAL A 35 19.41 -11.39 -10.68
N ALA A 36 19.95 -12.08 -11.69
CA ALA A 36 19.15 -12.68 -12.76
C ALA A 36 18.07 -13.61 -12.19
N TYR A 37 18.42 -14.47 -11.23
CA TYR A 37 17.48 -15.33 -10.53
C TYR A 37 16.34 -14.55 -9.86
N TYR A 38 16.64 -13.49 -9.11
CA TYR A 38 15.60 -12.71 -8.43
C TYR A 38 14.72 -11.91 -9.40
N LEU A 39 15.29 -11.36 -10.47
CA LEU A 39 14.50 -10.66 -11.49
C LEU A 39 13.51 -11.62 -12.17
N GLU A 40 13.96 -12.82 -12.54
CA GLU A 40 13.12 -13.84 -13.19
C GLU A 40 12.02 -14.36 -12.26
N ASN A 41 12.36 -14.65 -10.99
CA ASN A 41 11.48 -15.40 -10.10
C ASN A 41 10.64 -14.52 -9.15
N PHE A 42 11.01 -13.25 -8.93
CA PHE A 42 10.38 -12.40 -7.90
C PHE A 42 9.78 -11.08 -8.42
N SER A 43 10.00 -10.70 -9.69
CA SER A 43 9.49 -9.43 -10.24
C SER A 43 7.97 -9.27 -10.14
N SER A 44 7.23 -10.37 -10.26
CA SER A 44 5.76 -10.40 -10.19
C SER A 44 5.20 -10.99 -8.89
N VAL A 45 6.04 -11.43 -7.96
CA VAL A 45 5.59 -12.08 -6.72
C VAL A 45 4.98 -11.04 -5.77
N ARG A 46 3.78 -11.35 -5.29
CA ARG A 46 3.03 -10.57 -4.29
C ARG A 46 2.75 -11.35 -2.99
N ASP A 47 3.18 -12.61 -2.93
CA ASP A 47 3.00 -13.46 -1.75
C ASP A 47 4.01 -13.10 -0.65
N ASP A 48 3.51 -12.54 0.45
CA ASP A 48 4.33 -12.13 1.60
C ASP A 48 5.11 -13.29 2.21
N ALA A 49 4.54 -14.51 2.25
CA ALA A 49 5.23 -15.65 2.85
C ALA A 49 6.48 -16.05 2.06
N THR A 50 6.40 -16.04 0.73
CA THR A 50 7.53 -16.30 -0.16
C THR A 50 8.57 -15.18 -0.11
N LEU A 51 8.14 -13.93 -0.16
CA LEU A 51 9.00 -12.75 -0.08
C LEU A 51 9.77 -12.68 1.25
N SER A 52 9.07 -12.90 2.36
CA SER A 52 9.64 -12.89 3.71
C SER A 52 10.73 -13.97 3.88
N LYS A 53 10.51 -15.19 3.37
CA LYS A 53 11.51 -16.27 3.41
C LYS A 53 12.77 -15.97 2.59
N ALA A 54 12.63 -15.25 1.48
CA ALA A 54 13.74 -14.91 0.60
C ALA A 54 14.51 -13.67 1.03
N TYR A 55 13.98 -12.88 1.98
CA TYR A 55 14.46 -11.54 2.32
C TYR A 55 15.97 -11.47 2.60
N SER A 56 16.51 -12.31 3.48
CA SER A 56 17.93 -12.25 3.85
C SER A 56 18.88 -12.44 2.67
N ASN A 57 18.50 -13.26 1.69
CA ASN A 57 19.32 -13.49 0.51
C ASN A 57 19.15 -12.34 -0.49
N ILE A 58 17.92 -11.83 -0.69
CA ILE A 58 17.66 -10.65 -1.52
C ILE A 58 18.43 -9.43 -0.99
N GLU A 59 18.44 -9.21 0.33
CA GLU A 59 19.18 -8.10 0.95
C GLU A 59 20.68 -8.23 0.73
N ARG A 60 21.25 -9.44 0.91
CA ARG A 60 22.68 -9.69 0.64
C ARG A 60 23.01 -9.43 -0.82
N THR A 61 22.22 -9.98 -1.75
CA THR A 61 22.42 -9.77 -3.18
C THR A 61 22.32 -8.30 -3.56
N TRP A 62 21.41 -7.54 -2.94
CA TRP A 62 21.36 -6.08 -3.15
C TRP A 62 22.63 -5.37 -2.68
N GLN A 63 23.14 -5.71 -1.50
CA GLN A 63 24.36 -5.10 -0.97
C GLN A 63 25.57 -5.38 -1.88
N ASP A 64 25.73 -6.63 -2.32
CA ASP A 64 26.78 -7.02 -3.26
C ASP A 64 26.59 -6.35 -4.63
N PHE A 65 25.35 -6.28 -5.13
CA PHE A 65 25.01 -5.59 -6.38
C PHE A 65 25.39 -4.11 -6.36
N VAL A 66 25.01 -3.38 -5.30
CA VAL A 66 25.34 -1.95 -5.17
C VAL A 66 26.85 -1.75 -5.09
N GLN A 67 27.57 -2.63 -4.39
CA GLN A 67 29.02 -2.54 -4.25
C GLN A 67 29.76 -2.81 -5.58
N LEU A 68 29.31 -3.80 -6.35
CA LEU A 68 30.06 -4.33 -7.50
C LEU A 68 29.58 -3.75 -8.84
N MET A 69 28.29 -3.45 -8.98
CA MET A 69 27.67 -3.02 -10.24
C MET A 69 27.13 -1.58 -10.16
N GLY A 70 26.78 -1.12 -8.97
CA GLY A 70 26.29 0.23 -8.72
C GLY A 70 24.81 0.44 -9.06
N ILE A 71 24.22 1.51 -8.51
CA ILE A 71 22.79 1.82 -8.66
C ILE A 71 22.40 2.32 -10.08
N GLY A 72 23.37 2.64 -10.93
CA GLY A 72 23.13 3.05 -12.33
C GLY A 72 22.93 1.89 -13.30
N HIS A 73 23.11 0.65 -12.85
CA HIS A 73 22.91 -0.54 -13.69
C HIS A 73 21.42 -0.77 -13.99
N GLU A 74 21.10 -1.26 -15.20
CA GLU A 74 19.72 -1.42 -15.69
C GLU A 74 18.81 -2.31 -14.82
N SER A 75 19.40 -3.23 -14.06
CA SER A 75 18.69 -4.11 -13.13
C SER A 75 18.31 -3.46 -11.81
N ALA A 76 18.93 -2.32 -11.45
CA ALA A 76 18.74 -1.68 -10.15
C ALA A 76 17.28 -1.28 -9.85
N PRO A 77 16.52 -0.71 -10.81
CA PRO A 77 15.14 -0.29 -10.57
C PRO A 77 14.23 -1.46 -10.14
N VAL A 78 14.29 -2.59 -10.85
CA VAL A 78 13.44 -3.75 -10.54
C VAL A 78 13.91 -4.46 -9.27
N LEU A 79 15.22 -4.64 -9.10
CA LEU A 79 15.78 -5.32 -7.94
C LEU A 79 15.51 -4.56 -6.64
N SER A 80 15.59 -3.22 -6.66
CA SER A 80 15.30 -2.39 -5.50
C SER A 80 13.84 -2.51 -5.03
N VAL A 81 12.89 -2.63 -5.96
CA VAL A 81 11.47 -2.87 -5.65
C VAL A 81 11.27 -4.26 -5.05
N ILE A 82 11.89 -5.30 -5.61
CA ILE A 82 11.85 -6.66 -5.07
C ILE A 82 12.37 -6.67 -3.62
N ARG A 83 13.50 -6.00 -3.37
CA ARG A 83 14.06 -5.83 -2.03
C ARG A 83 13.08 -5.12 -1.09
N ALA A 84 12.49 -4.01 -1.51
CA ALA A 84 11.57 -3.24 -0.67
C ALA A 84 10.32 -4.07 -0.29
N ARG A 85 9.75 -4.82 -1.24
CA ARG A 85 8.66 -5.77 -0.99
C ARG A 85 9.07 -6.87 -0.02
N ALA A 86 10.24 -7.49 -0.21
CA ALA A 86 10.75 -8.52 0.68
C ALA A 86 11.00 -8.00 2.11
N ALA A 87 11.56 -6.80 2.26
CA ALA A 87 11.75 -6.16 3.56
C ALA A 87 10.42 -5.86 4.27
N SER A 88 9.41 -5.47 3.50
CA SER A 88 8.05 -5.20 3.98
C SER A 88 7.36 -6.48 4.46
N ALA A 89 7.43 -7.55 3.67
CA ALA A 89 6.89 -8.87 4.02
C ALA A 89 7.59 -9.49 5.24
N ALA A 90 8.89 -9.23 5.41
CA ALA A 90 9.64 -9.61 6.60
C ALA A 90 9.34 -8.75 7.84
N LYS A 91 8.52 -7.69 7.71
CA LYS A 91 8.17 -6.73 8.76
C LYS A 91 9.38 -6.11 9.47
N SER A 92 10.48 -5.93 8.73
CA SER A 92 11.69 -5.32 9.29
C SER A 92 11.53 -3.80 9.35
N LYS A 93 11.06 -3.28 10.50
CA LYS A 93 10.62 -1.88 10.63
C LYS A 93 11.57 -0.83 10.01
N ARG A 94 12.83 -0.83 10.43
CA ARG A 94 13.81 0.15 9.95
C ARG A 94 14.26 -0.10 8.50
N LEU A 95 14.29 -1.37 8.08
CA LEU A 95 14.81 -1.74 6.75
C LEU A 95 13.75 -1.62 5.66
N ALA A 96 12.48 -1.86 5.97
CA ALA A 96 11.37 -1.72 5.02
C ALA A 96 11.23 -0.28 4.52
N VAL A 97 11.13 0.69 5.44
CA VAL A 97 10.99 2.11 5.08
C VAL A 97 12.21 2.60 4.29
N LYS A 98 13.42 2.26 4.74
CA LYS A 98 14.65 2.59 4.02
C LYS A 98 14.67 1.99 2.61
N ALA A 99 14.32 0.70 2.48
CA ALA A 99 14.32 0.02 1.19
C ALA A 99 13.32 0.65 0.20
N TRP A 100 12.17 1.14 0.67
CA TRP A 100 11.23 1.88 -0.16
C TRP A 100 11.76 3.25 -0.61
N HIS A 101 12.43 3.99 0.27
CA HIS A 101 13.12 5.22 -0.13
C HIS A 101 14.20 4.96 -1.17
N ASP A 102 15.05 3.93 -0.94
CA ASP A 102 16.09 3.53 -1.89
C ASP A 102 15.46 3.15 -3.24
N ALA A 103 14.37 2.38 -3.24
CA ALA A 103 13.68 1.97 -4.46
C ALA A 103 13.11 3.17 -5.23
N LEU A 104 12.46 4.11 -4.54
CA LEU A 104 11.93 5.33 -5.17
C LEU A 104 13.05 6.22 -5.74
N GLN A 105 14.20 6.29 -5.08
CA GLN A 105 15.37 7.04 -5.55
C GLN A 105 16.00 6.42 -6.81
N VAL A 106 15.99 5.10 -6.92
CA VAL A 106 16.52 4.41 -8.12
C VAL A 106 15.53 4.46 -9.29
N ASN A 107 14.23 4.56 -8.99
CA ASN A 107 13.15 4.62 -9.99
C ASN A 107 12.75 6.07 -10.34
N VAL A 108 13.71 6.99 -10.43
CA VAL A 108 13.44 8.38 -10.84
C VAL A 108 13.04 8.42 -12.32
N GLY A 109 12.00 9.19 -12.65
CA GLY A 109 11.52 9.36 -14.03
C GLY A 109 10.44 8.36 -14.47
N LEU A 110 9.89 7.57 -13.54
CA LEU A 110 8.67 6.81 -13.79
C LEU A 110 7.50 7.73 -14.20
N PRO A 111 6.55 7.22 -15.02
CA PRO A 111 5.30 7.92 -15.26
C PRO A 111 4.58 8.28 -13.94
N PRO A 112 3.80 9.39 -13.90
CA PRO A 112 3.10 9.81 -12.69
C PRO A 112 2.26 8.69 -12.06
N GLU A 113 1.57 7.89 -12.87
CA GLU A 113 0.71 6.80 -12.41
C GLU A 113 1.52 5.73 -11.65
N ARG A 114 2.66 5.33 -12.21
CA ARG A 114 3.58 4.37 -11.57
C ARG A 114 4.23 4.94 -10.32
N THR A 115 4.52 6.24 -10.32
CA THR A 115 5.07 6.93 -9.14
C THR A 115 4.05 6.98 -8.01
N ILE A 116 2.77 7.25 -8.32
CA ILE A 116 1.66 7.21 -7.36
C ILE A 116 1.52 5.79 -6.79
N GLU A 117 1.40 4.77 -7.65
CA GLU A 117 1.28 3.36 -7.24
C GLU A 117 2.42 2.93 -6.30
N MET A 118 3.66 3.29 -6.64
CA MET A 118 4.83 2.92 -5.84
C MET A 118 4.86 3.63 -4.49
N ASN A 119 4.45 4.90 -4.42
CA ASN A 119 4.31 5.61 -3.15
C ASN A 119 3.16 5.05 -2.29
N ILE A 120 2.03 4.65 -2.89
CA ILE A 120 0.95 3.98 -2.17
C ILE A 120 1.45 2.64 -1.60
N GLU A 121 2.17 1.84 -2.39
CA GLU A 121 2.73 0.57 -1.93
C GLU A 121 3.71 0.79 -0.76
N ALA A 122 4.59 1.79 -0.86
CA ALA A 122 5.50 2.19 0.21
C ALA A 122 4.77 2.66 1.48
N ALA A 123 3.68 3.42 1.32
CA ALA A 123 2.88 3.90 2.45
C ALA A 123 2.22 2.73 3.22
N ASN A 124 1.66 1.77 2.49
CA ASN A 124 1.08 0.55 3.06
C ASN A 124 2.14 -0.28 3.80
N ALA A 125 3.32 -0.44 3.21
CA ALA A 125 4.43 -1.14 3.84
C ALA A 125 4.91 -0.46 5.13
N ALA A 126 5.05 0.88 5.12
CA ALA A 126 5.42 1.66 6.29
C ALA A 126 4.38 1.54 7.41
N ALA A 127 3.10 1.61 7.08
CA ALA A 127 2.02 1.39 8.04
C ALA A 127 2.01 -0.05 8.59
N GLY A 128 2.29 -1.05 7.75
CA GLY A 128 2.42 -2.47 8.14
C GLY A 128 3.50 -2.74 9.18
N VAL A 129 4.53 -1.87 9.26
CA VAL A 129 5.57 -1.90 10.31
C VAL A 129 5.37 -0.85 11.41
N LYS A 130 4.17 -0.25 11.48
CA LYS A 130 3.78 0.79 12.44
C LYS A 130 4.70 2.02 12.40
N ASP A 131 5.16 2.40 11.21
CA ASP A 131 5.82 3.68 10.94
C ASP A 131 4.85 4.61 10.20
N PHE A 132 3.87 5.13 10.94
CA PHE A 132 2.82 5.98 10.40
C PHE A 132 3.34 7.37 9.95
N ALA A 133 4.47 7.82 10.50
CA ALA A 133 5.11 9.06 10.06
C ALA A 133 5.64 8.90 8.63
N ALA A 134 6.37 7.80 8.36
CA ALA A 134 6.81 7.49 7.00
C ALA A 134 5.63 7.21 6.06
N ALA A 135 4.59 6.49 6.51
CA ALA A 135 3.39 6.25 5.71
C ALA A 135 2.73 7.55 5.24
N ARG A 136 2.60 8.55 6.14
CA ARG A 136 2.10 9.88 5.80
C ARG A 136 2.98 10.60 4.77
N GLN A 137 4.30 10.47 4.86
CA GLN A 137 5.21 11.08 3.89
C GLN A 137 5.04 10.47 2.50
N PHE A 138 4.90 9.14 2.40
CA PHE A 138 4.65 8.46 1.13
C PHE A 138 3.26 8.81 0.55
N PHE A 139 2.20 8.88 1.36
CA PHE A 139 0.90 9.36 0.89
C PHE A 139 0.93 10.82 0.43
N ALA A 140 1.67 11.70 1.13
CA ALA A 140 1.87 13.08 0.70
C ALA A 140 2.62 13.17 -0.63
N ALA A 141 3.65 12.34 -0.83
CA ALA A 141 4.35 12.23 -2.10
C ALA A 141 3.42 11.74 -3.21
N ALA A 142 2.62 10.69 -2.98
CA ALA A 142 1.61 10.22 -3.94
C ALA A 142 0.65 11.35 -4.34
N ARG A 143 0.12 12.12 -3.38
CA ARG A 143 -0.75 13.29 -3.66
C ARG A 143 -0.06 14.35 -4.51
N ALA A 144 1.23 14.61 -4.31
CA ALA A 144 1.97 15.59 -5.10
C ALA A 144 2.06 15.23 -6.59
N PHE A 145 1.94 13.95 -6.94
CA PHE A 145 1.87 13.51 -8.34
C PHE A 145 0.44 13.49 -8.92
N MET A 146 -0.59 13.71 -8.09
CA MET A 146 -1.99 13.80 -8.51
C MET A 146 -2.42 15.18 -9.05
N PHE A 147 -1.47 16.08 -9.29
CA PHE A 147 -1.75 17.39 -9.91
C PHE A 147 -2.09 17.30 -11.40
N VAL A 148 -2.19 16.10 -11.98
CA VAL A 148 -2.58 15.89 -13.37
C VAL A 148 -4.02 16.38 -13.59
N ARG A 149 -4.16 17.42 -14.42
CA ARG A 149 -5.45 17.95 -14.87
C ARG A 149 -6.08 16.94 -15.84
N GLY A 150 -7.34 16.59 -15.63
CA GLY A 150 -8.08 15.68 -16.50
C GLY A 150 -9.43 15.29 -15.92
N GLU A 151 -10.28 14.71 -16.77
CA GLU A 151 -11.53 14.07 -16.37
C GLU A 151 -11.20 12.91 -15.41
N GLY A 152 -11.79 12.89 -14.19
CA GLY A 152 -11.52 11.87 -13.18
C GLY A 152 -10.40 12.18 -12.17
N ALA A 153 -9.77 13.35 -12.23
CA ALA A 153 -8.78 13.78 -11.23
C ALA A 153 -9.38 13.79 -9.80
N ASP A 154 -10.60 14.29 -9.66
CA ASP A 154 -11.26 14.41 -8.36
C ASP A 154 -11.62 13.03 -7.76
N ASN A 155 -12.04 12.08 -8.60
CA ASN A 155 -12.29 10.69 -8.20
C ASN A 155 -11.01 10.01 -7.70
N SER A 156 -9.90 10.23 -8.42
CA SER A 156 -8.61 9.67 -8.03
C SER A 156 -8.15 10.25 -6.69
N ARG A 157 -8.36 11.55 -6.46
CA ARG A 157 -8.02 12.22 -5.19
C ARG A 157 -8.86 11.69 -4.05
N LEU A 158 -10.17 11.51 -4.29
CA LEU A 158 -11.07 10.89 -3.33
C LEU A 158 -10.56 9.50 -2.94
N PHE A 159 -10.28 8.67 -3.93
CA PHE A 159 -9.78 7.31 -3.72
C PHE A 159 -8.50 7.28 -2.91
N LEU A 160 -7.50 8.10 -3.26
CA LEU A 160 -6.24 8.17 -2.50
C LEU A 160 -6.47 8.65 -1.06
N ARG A 161 -7.37 9.63 -0.86
CA ARG A 161 -7.68 10.14 0.48
C ARG A 161 -8.36 9.07 1.35
N ILE A 162 -9.29 8.33 0.79
CA ILE A 162 -9.96 7.21 1.48
C ILE A 162 -8.94 6.12 1.82
N GLN A 163 -8.06 5.74 0.89
CA GLN A 163 -6.99 4.78 1.17
C GLN A 163 -6.06 5.25 2.28
N GLU A 164 -5.63 6.50 2.24
CA GLU A 164 -4.81 7.08 3.29
C GLU A 164 -5.49 6.94 4.66
N LEU A 165 -6.71 7.44 4.81
CA LEU A 165 -7.43 7.42 6.08
C LEU A 165 -7.69 6.00 6.59
N ASN A 166 -7.96 5.04 5.71
CA ASN A 166 -8.12 3.64 6.10
C ASN A 166 -6.85 3.02 6.69
N ILE A 167 -5.69 3.49 6.24
CA ILE A 167 -4.37 2.95 6.63
C ILE A 167 -3.79 3.68 7.83
N ILE A 168 -3.88 5.02 7.86
CA ILE A 168 -3.26 5.83 8.92
C ILE A 168 -4.24 6.26 10.01
N GLY A 169 -5.55 6.06 9.81
CA GLY A 169 -6.60 6.54 10.72
C GLY A 169 -6.42 6.09 12.17
N GLU A 170 -5.95 4.86 12.39
CA GLU A 170 -5.63 4.32 13.73
C GLU A 170 -4.55 5.12 14.46
N SER A 171 -3.64 5.75 13.72
CA SER A 171 -2.51 6.49 14.28
C SER A 171 -2.81 7.95 14.58
N LEU A 172 -3.96 8.45 14.13
CA LEU A 172 -4.37 9.84 14.33
C LEU A 172 -5.03 9.98 15.70
N SER A 173 -4.84 11.15 16.32
CA SER A 173 -5.71 11.52 17.44
C SER A 173 -7.15 11.65 16.94
N TRP A 174 -8.14 11.44 17.82
CA TRP A 174 -9.55 11.57 17.45
C TRP A 174 -9.85 12.93 16.79
N ARG A 175 -9.28 14.02 17.32
CA ARG A 175 -9.43 15.36 16.75
C ARG A 175 -8.95 15.44 15.30
N GLU A 176 -7.73 14.97 15.04
CA GLU A 176 -7.14 14.98 13.69
C GLU A 176 -7.93 14.10 12.72
N LEU A 177 -8.42 12.94 13.19
CA LEU A 177 -9.26 12.07 12.39
C LEU A 177 -10.61 12.74 12.07
N ASN A 178 -11.26 13.36 13.06
CA ASN A 178 -12.53 14.04 12.84
C ASN A 178 -12.38 15.20 11.85
N ASP A 179 -11.34 16.03 12.01
CA ASP A 179 -11.04 17.11 11.06
C ASP A 179 -10.84 16.54 9.64
N ALA A 180 -10.11 15.42 9.52
CA ALA A 180 -9.91 14.75 8.24
C ALA A 180 -11.18 14.13 7.62
N LEU A 181 -12.12 13.64 8.45
CA LEU A 181 -13.41 13.10 8.01
C LEU A 181 -14.36 14.23 7.59
N THR A 182 -14.37 15.35 8.31
CA THR A 182 -15.10 16.56 7.91
C THR A 182 -14.57 17.10 6.59
N ASP A 183 -13.24 17.16 6.41
CA ASP A 183 -12.63 17.53 5.12
C ASP A 183 -13.06 16.59 3.99
N LEU A 184 -13.13 15.28 4.24
CA LEU A 184 -13.62 14.29 3.27
C LEU A 184 -15.09 14.54 2.92
N ARG A 185 -15.92 14.85 3.92
CA ARG A 185 -17.33 15.19 3.72
C ARG A 185 -17.47 16.42 2.83
N THR A 186 -16.83 17.53 3.19
CA THR A 186 -16.85 18.77 2.41
C THR A 186 -16.31 18.56 1.00
N TYR A 187 -15.22 17.80 0.85
CA TYR A 187 -14.70 17.48 -0.47
C TYR A 187 -15.70 16.68 -1.30
N SER A 188 -16.44 15.76 -0.69
CA SER A 188 -17.42 15.00 -1.44
C SER A 188 -18.61 15.83 -1.94
N GLU A 189 -18.84 17.03 -1.38
CA GLU A 189 -19.93 17.93 -1.80
C GLU A 189 -19.66 18.56 -3.18
N THR A 190 -18.42 18.44 -3.67
CA THR A 190 -18.08 18.85 -5.03
C THR A 190 -18.63 17.88 -6.08
N PHE A 191 -18.97 16.65 -5.70
CA PHE A 191 -19.62 15.68 -6.59
C PHE A 191 -21.14 15.90 -6.57
N PRO A 192 -21.84 15.73 -7.71
CA PRO A 192 -23.30 15.76 -7.72
C PRO A 192 -23.86 14.68 -6.78
N MET A 193 -24.98 14.99 -6.12
CA MET A 193 -25.59 14.17 -5.06
C MET A 193 -25.73 12.69 -5.45
N TRP A 194 -26.35 12.40 -6.59
CA TRP A 194 -26.63 11.03 -7.03
C TRP A 194 -25.51 10.47 -7.91
N THR A 195 -24.31 10.37 -7.34
CA THR A 195 -23.14 9.82 -8.06
C THR A 195 -22.38 8.83 -7.20
N LEU A 196 -21.72 7.86 -7.86
CA LEU A 196 -20.90 6.85 -7.17
C LEU A 196 -19.76 7.47 -6.35
N PRO A 197 -19.05 8.53 -6.80
CA PRO A 197 -18.04 9.18 -5.97
C PRO A 197 -18.61 9.80 -4.68
N ARG A 198 -19.80 10.42 -4.73
CA ARG A 198 -20.47 10.93 -3.53
C ARG A 198 -20.78 9.78 -2.57
N LEU A 199 -21.36 8.68 -3.09
CA LEU A 199 -21.65 7.49 -2.29
C LEU A 199 -20.38 6.90 -1.65
N GLU A 200 -19.31 6.75 -2.43
CA GLU A 200 -18.03 6.22 -1.96
C GLU A 200 -17.46 7.01 -0.78
N ALA A 201 -17.52 8.34 -0.85
CA ALA A 201 -17.05 9.21 0.23
C ALA A 201 -17.87 9.04 1.51
N VAL A 202 -19.21 9.01 1.41
CA VAL A 202 -20.11 8.89 2.56
C VAL A 202 -20.00 7.51 3.19
N LEU A 203 -19.91 6.44 2.39
CA LEU A 203 -19.68 5.08 2.89
C LEU A 203 -18.33 4.99 3.62
N ALA A 204 -17.25 5.51 3.01
CA ALA A 204 -15.93 5.49 3.61
C ALA A 204 -15.88 6.30 4.92
N GLU A 205 -16.51 7.47 4.98
CA GLU A 205 -16.60 8.24 6.22
C GLU A 205 -17.30 7.45 7.32
N THR A 206 -18.43 6.82 6.98
CA THR A 206 -19.22 6.00 7.90
C THR A 206 -18.40 4.85 8.47
N GLU A 207 -17.69 4.12 7.61
CA GLU A 207 -16.82 3.01 8.02
C GLU A 207 -15.66 3.46 8.90
N LEU A 208 -15.02 4.58 8.56
CA LEU A 208 -13.93 5.15 9.35
C LEU A 208 -14.42 5.59 10.73
N ARG A 209 -15.62 6.18 10.83
CA ARG A 209 -16.24 6.51 12.12
C ARG A 209 -16.56 5.26 12.92
N LEU A 210 -17.20 4.26 12.31
CA LEU A 210 -17.48 2.99 12.98
C LEU A 210 -16.22 2.35 13.55
N LYS A 211 -15.14 2.36 12.77
CA LYS A 211 -13.86 1.70 13.10
C LYS A 211 -13.03 2.46 14.15
N PHE A 212 -12.98 3.79 14.08
CA PHE A 212 -11.98 4.57 14.80
C PHE A 212 -12.55 5.64 15.75
N GLN A 213 -13.80 6.12 15.55
CA GLN A 213 -14.39 7.11 16.44
C GLN A 213 -14.77 6.47 17.80
N PRO A 214 -14.36 7.06 18.94
CA PRO A 214 -14.82 6.61 20.25
C PRO A 214 -16.35 6.63 20.39
N GLU A 215 -16.91 5.73 21.20
CA GLU A 215 -18.36 5.69 21.47
C GLU A 215 -18.81 6.92 22.27
N GLU A 216 -19.31 7.92 21.57
CA GLU A 216 -19.79 9.19 22.12
C GLU A 216 -21.17 9.55 21.54
N LYS A 217 -21.92 10.42 22.22
CA LYS A 217 -23.28 10.80 21.78
C LYS A 217 -23.27 11.43 20.38
N GLU A 218 -22.23 12.20 20.09
CA GLU A 218 -21.96 12.86 18.83
C GLU A 218 -21.74 11.84 17.70
N LYS A 219 -21.12 10.69 17.98
CA LYS A 219 -20.93 9.60 16.99
C LYS A 219 -22.26 9.11 16.45
N ARG A 220 -23.23 8.83 17.33
CA ARG A 220 -24.55 8.35 16.93
C ARG A 220 -25.28 9.36 16.04
N LEU A 221 -25.17 10.65 16.35
CA LEU A 221 -25.78 11.70 15.54
C LEU A 221 -25.15 11.76 14.14
N GLU A 222 -23.81 11.79 14.07
CA GLU A 222 -23.08 11.80 12.80
C GLU A 222 -23.38 10.57 11.95
N LEU A 223 -23.40 9.38 12.56
CA LEU A 223 -23.74 8.14 11.86
C LEU A 223 -25.20 8.14 11.36
N SER A 224 -26.13 8.71 12.11
CA SER A 224 -27.53 8.87 11.67
C SER A 224 -27.64 9.83 10.47
N THR A 225 -26.90 10.93 10.48
CA THR A 225 -26.84 11.85 9.33
C THR A 225 -26.26 11.15 8.10
N LEU A 226 -25.16 10.43 8.25
CA LEU A 226 -24.53 9.69 7.16
C LEU A 226 -25.43 8.58 6.62
N GLN A 227 -26.16 7.86 7.47
CA GLN A 227 -27.14 6.86 7.05
C GLN A 227 -28.25 7.46 6.19
N ALA A 228 -28.81 8.59 6.60
CA ALA A 228 -29.84 9.29 5.84
C ALA A 228 -29.32 9.75 4.47
N GLU A 229 -28.06 10.19 4.42
CA GLU A 229 -27.42 10.56 3.17
C GLU A 229 -27.14 9.36 2.26
N ILE A 230 -26.67 8.24 2.80
CA ILE A 230 -26.53 6.98 2.06
C ILE A 230 -27.87 6.59 1.42
N ALA A 231 -28.96 6.61 2.20
CA ALA A 231 -30.29 6.28 1.70
C ALA A 231 -30.71 7.21 0.56
N LEU A 232 -30.53 8.53 0.72
CA LEU A 232 -30.86 9.51 -0.32
C LEU A 232 -30.08 9.28 -1.63
N ILE A 233 -28.79 8.98 -1.53
CA ILE A 233 -27.94 8.74 -2.70
C ILE A 233 -28.31 7.42 -3.37
N VAL A 234 -28.54 6.36 -2.58
CA VAL A 234 -28.96 5.04 -3.06
C VAL A 234 -30.29 5.12 -3.80
N ASP A 235 -31.27 5.82 -3.24
CA ASP A 235 -32.58 6.01 -3.86
C ASP A 235 -32.46 6.79 -5.19
N GLY A 236 -31.60 7.80 -5.24
CA GLY A 236 -31.34 8.57 -6.47
C GLY A 236 -30.60 7.80 -7.56
N LEU A 237 -29.71 6.87 -7.18
CA LEU A 237 -29.01 5.98 -8.11
C LEU A 237 -29.89 4.79 -8.56
N ALA A 238 -30.81 4.34 -7.72
CA ALA A 238 -31.74 3.25 -7.98
C ALA A 238 -31.05 2.01 -8.60
N ASP A 239 -31.56 1.50 -9.74
CA ASP A 239 -31.07 0.30 -10.42
C ASP A 239 -29.65 0.42 -11.01
N GLN A 240 -29.00 1.59 -10.89
CA GLN A 240 -27.67 1.85 -11.43
C GLN A 240 -26.54 1.48 -10.44
N LEU A 241 -26.89 1.04 -9.22
CA LEU A 241 -25.93 0.66 -8.19
C LEU A 241 -25.18 -0.63 -8.54
N PRO A 242 -23.83 -0.62 -8.60
CA PRO A 242 -23.06 -1.84 -8.81
C PRO A 242 -23.22 -2.80 -7.61
N PRO A 243 -23.17 -4.14 -7.84
CA PRO A 243 -23.36 -5.13 -6.77
C PRO A 243 -22.44 -4.96 -5.56
N GLY A 244 -21.20 -4.48 -5.75
CA GLY A 244 -20.26 -4.22 -4.67
C GLY A 244 -20.73 -3.10 -3.72
N TYR A 245 -21.32 -2.03 -4.25
CA TYR A 245 -21.88 -0.95 -3.43
C TYR A 245 -23.14 -1.42 -2.69
N ILE A 246 -23.97 -2.25 -3.32
CA ILE A 246 -25.17 -2.82 -2.67
C ILE A 246 -24.77 -3.65 -1.44
N ALA A 247 -23.74 -4.50 -1.57
CA ALA A 247 -23.24 -5.29 -0.45
C ALA A 247 -22.72 -4.39 0.69
N ARG A 248 -21.88 -3.41 0.35
CA ARG A 248 -21.27 -2.48 1.32
C ARG A 248 -22.31 -1.63 2.07
N VAL A 249 -23.33 -1.13 1.36
CA VAL A 249 -24.47 -0.41 1.97
C VAL A 249 -25.22 -1.29 2.97
N ARG A 250 -25.47 -2.56 2.62
CA ARG A 250 -26.15 -3.50 3.53
C ARG A 250 -25.33 -3.77 4.78
N GLU A 251 -24.03 -4.01 4.63
CA GLU A 251 -23.12 -4.24 5.76
C GLU A 251 -23.09 -3.05 6.73
N ILE A 252 -23.01 -1.82 6.19
CA ILE A 252 -23.08 -0.60 7.01
C ILE A 252 -24.43 -0.49 7.72
N ASN A 253 -25.54 -0.68 7.01
CA ASN A 253 -26.87 -0.58 7.63
C ASN A 253 -27.07 -1.63 8.73
N TYR A 254 -26.56 -2.85 8.57
CA TYR A 254 -26.58 -3.83 9.65
C TYR A 254 -25.72 -3.39 10.83
N ALA A 255 -24.52 -2.89 10.61
CA ALA A 255 -23.65 -2.39 11.68
C ALA A 255 -24.29 -1.20 12.42
N LEU A 256 -25.01 -0.32 11.73
CA LEU A 256 -25.71 0.82 12.31
C LEU A 256 -26.92 0.37 13.15
N ALA A 257 -27.72 -0.57 12.63
CA ALA A 257 -28.87 -1.12 13.34
C ALA A 257 -28.44 -1.86 14.62
N ASP A 258 -27.45 -2.74 14.49
CA ASP A 258 -27.01 -3.62 15.59
C ASP A 258 -26.33 -2.83 16.72
N ASN A 259 -25.52 -1.82 16.38
CA ASN A 259 -24.71 -1.10 17.38
C ASN A 259 -25.37 0.20 17.90
N TYR A 260 -26.26 0.82 17.13
CA TYR A 260 -26.82 2.14 17.44
C TYR A 260 -28.34 2.23 17.39
N GLY A 261 -29.03 1.15 16.96
CA GLY A 261 -30.47 1.14 16.73
C GLY A 261 -30.90 2.18 15.68
N LEU A 262 -30.05 2.37 14.67
CA LEU A 262 -30.26 3.28 13.54
C LEU A 262 -30.66 2.51 12.29
#